data_AF-A0A1V9U9H9-F1
#
_entry.id   AF-A0A1V9U9H9-F1
#
_cell.length_a   1.000
_cell.length_b   1.000
_cell.length_c   1.000
_cell.angle_alpha   90.00
_cell.angle_beta   90.00
_cell.angle_gamma   90.00
#
_symmetry.space_group_name_H-M   'P 1'
#
loop_
_entity.id
_entity.type
_entity.pdbx_description
1 polymer ?
#
loop_
_entity_poly.entity_id
_entity_poly.type
_entity_poly.pdbx_seq_one_letter_code
_entity_poly.pdbx_strand_id
1 'polypeptide(L)'
;LAVLNHRLRTPLLASDRVIKLILEGQFGSLGKKQEELLILLGENISEINRLMVMIMDIYRYRNGTKELELRQVNLDDFVMRLLSKFPVSRVPISLQVECPKTIF
;
A
#
# COMPACT_ATOMS: atom_id res chain seq x y z
N LEU A 1 15.89 -2.42 13.22
CA LEU A 1 14.86 -2.43 12.16
C LEU A 1 13.46 -2.11 12.68
N ALA A 2 12.90 -2.88 13.61
CA ALA A 2 11.55 -2.64 14.14
C ALA A 2 11.35 -1.24 14.76
N VAL A 3 12.28 -0.79 15.61
CA VAL A 3 12.23 0.55 16.25
C VAL A 3 12.32 1.68 15.22
N LEU A 4 13.19 1.54 14.21
CA LEU A 4 13.34 2.53 13.15
C LEU A 4 12.06 2.64 12.30
N ASN A 5 11.49 1.51 11.89
CA ASN A 5 10.24 1.46 11.15
C ASN A 5 9.10 2.11 11.95
N HIS A 6 8.96 1.76 13.23
CA HIS A 6 7.96 2.36 14.10
C HIS A 6 8.13 3.88 14.21
N ARG A 7 9.36 4.34 14.48
CA ARG A 7 9.67 5.77 14.63
C ARG A 7 9.45 6.58 13.36
N LEU A 8 9.60 5.99 12.19
CA LEU A 8 9.32 6.65 10.90
C LEU A 8 7.83 6.59 10.53
N ARG A 9 7.14 5.51 10.90
CA ARG A 9 5.70 5.36 10.64
C ARG A 9 4.85 6.35 11.43
N THR A 10 5.20 6.64 12.69
CA THR A 10 4.47 7.60 13.53
C THR A 10 4.34 8.99 12.90
N PRO A 11 5.42 9.69 12.51
CA PRO A 11 5.31 11.01 11.89
C PRO A 11 4.65 10.98 10.52
N LEU A 12 4.86 9.93 9.71
CA LEU A 12 4.19 9.80 8.40
C LEU A 12 2.68 9.64 8.53
N LEU A 13 2.21 8.82 9.49
CA LEU A 13 0.78 8.68 9.78
C LEU A 13 0.19 9.97 10.36
N ALA A 14 0.92 10.68 11.21
CA ALA A 14 0.48 11.96 11.74
C ALA A 14 0.30 12.98 10.60
N SER A 15 1.27 13.09 9.69
CA SER A 15 1.19 14.00 8.53
C SER A 15 0.04 13.64 7.59
N ASP A 16 -0.15 12.35 7.26
CA ASP A 16 -1.28 11.88 6.44
C ASP A 16 -2.63 12.22 7.10
N ARG A 17 -2.75 12.03 8.42
CA ARG A 17 -4.00 12.34 9.14
C ARG A 17 -4.28 13.83 9.15
N VAL A 18 -3.27 14.67 9.38
CA VAL A 18 -3.44 16.13 9.36
C VAL A 18 -3.91 16.62 7.99
N ILE A 19 -3.30 16.13 6.90
CA ILE A 19 -3.73 16.48 5.55
C ILE A 19 -5.18 16.07 5.30
N LYS A 20 -5.57 14.84 5.69
CA LYS A 20 -6.96 14.37 5.56
C LYS A 20 -7.93 15.24 6.33
N LEU A 21 -7.62 15.61 7.58
CA LEU A 21 -8.49 16.49 8.38
C LEU A 21 -8.67 17.87 7.73
N ILE A 22 -7.61 18.42 7.13
CA ILE A 22 -7.69 19.69 6.41
C ILE A 22 -8.57 19.54 5.15
N LEU A 23 -8.39 18.48 4.36
CA LEU A 23 -9.22 18.18 3.19
C LEU A 23 -10.69 17.87 3.55
N GLU A 24 -10.94 17.28 4.71
CA GLU A 24 -12.28 17.05 5.29
C GLU A 24 -12.96 18.35 5.76
N GLY A 25 -12.30 19.51 5.64
CA GLY A 25 -12.85 20.82 6.01
C GLY A 25 -12.88 21.10 7.52
N GLN A 26 -12.23 20.28 8.35
CA GLN A 26 -12.22 20.43 9.81
C GLN A 26 -11.55 21.72 10.29
N PHE A 27 -10.78 22.37 9.41
CA PHE A 27 -10.08 23.64 9.67
C PHE A 27 -10.62 24.81 8.82
N GLY A 28 -11.82 24.66 8.26
CA GLY A 28 -12.46 25.65 7.39
C GLY A 28 -12.34 25.31 5.91
N SER A 29 -12.90 26.19 5.08
CA SER A 29 -12.93 26.02 3.62
C SER A 29 -11.58 26.25 2.96
N LEU A 30 -11.21 25.38 2.02
CA LEU A 30 -10.03 25.52 1.18
C LEU A 30 -10.38 26.20 -0.14
N GLY A 31 -9.50 27.06 -0.63
CA GLY A 31 -9.52 27.45 -2.04
C GLY A 31 -9.00 26.33 -2.93
N LYS A 32 -9.41 26.30 -4.21
CA LYS A 32 -9.05 25.24 -5.18
C LYS A 32 -7.55 24.92 -5.24
N LYS A 33 -6.69 25.96 -5.29
CA LYS A 33 -5.23 25.77 -5.32
C LYS A 33 -4.67 25.15 -4.04
N GLN A 34 -5.29 25.43 -2.88
CA GLN A 34 -4.87 24.86 -1.60
C GLN A 34 -5.24 23.37 -1.54
N GLU A 35 -6.45 23.04 -2.01
CA GLU A 35 -6.92 21.67 -2.11
C GLU A 35 -6.03 20.84 -3.05
N GLU A 36 -5.73 21.34 -4.25
CA GLU A 36 -4.81 20.68 -5.20
C GLU A 36 -3.43 20.40 -4.60
N LEU A 37 -2.84 21.37 -3.89
CA LEU A 37 -1.54 21.20 -3.24
C LEU A 37 -1.61 20.19 -2.08
N LEU A 38 -2.69 20.19 -1.30
CA LEU A 38 -2.87 19.24 -0.19
C LEU A 38 -3.10 17.81 -0.69
N ILE A 39 -3.82 17.63 -1.79
CA ILE A 39 -3.96 16.33 -2.46
C ILE A 39 -2.58 15.82 -2.89
N LEU A 40 -1.80 16.64 -3.60
CA LEU A 40 -0.44 16.30 -4.02
C LEU A 40 0.48 15.95 -2.82
N LEU A 41 0.39 16.70 -1.72
CA LEU A 41 1.13 16.42 -0.50
C LEU A 41 0.71 15.07 0.12
N GLY A 42 -0.58 14.77 0.15
CA GLY A 42 -1.12 13.49 0.61
C GLY A 42 -0.60 12.31 -0.21
N GLU A 43 -0.59 12.46 -1.55
CA GLU A 43 -0.02 11.48 -2.48
C GLU A 43 1.48 11.24 -2.21
N ASN A 44 2.25 12.31 -2.02
CA ASN A 44 3.68 12.22 -1.71
C ASN A 44 3.97 11.49 -0.38
N ILE A 45 3.21 11.78 0.68
CA ILE A 45 3.35 11.08 1.97
C ILE A 45 3.00 9.60 1.83
N SER A 46 1.96 9.27 1.07
CA SER A 46 1.61 7.88 0.76
C SER A 46 2.75 7.17 0.03
N GLU A 47 3.38 7.82 -0.92
CA GLU A 47 4.51 7.25 -1.67
C GLU A 47 5.74 7.02 -0.79
N ILE A 48 6.09 8.00 0.07
CA ILE A 48 7.18 7.83 1.05
C ILE A 48 6.91 6.64 1.97
N ASN A 49 5.66 6.47 2.42
CA ASN A 49 5.26 5.30 3.23
C ASN A 49 5.49 3.97 2.48
N ARG A 50 5.18 3.91 1.19
CA ARG A 50 5.41 2.70 0.36
C ARG A 50 6.90 2.40 0.21
N LEU A 51 7.72 3.41 -0.08
CA LEU A 51 9.17 3.27 -0.19
C LEU A 51 9.78 2.79 1.13
N MET A 52 9.30 3.31 2.26
CA MET A 52 9.68 2.89 3.60
C MET A 52 9.39 1.41 3.84
N VAL A 53 8.17 0.96 3.52
CA VAL A 53 7.80 -0.46 3.64
C VAL A 53 8.68 -1.33 2.74
N MET A 54 8.94 -0.91 1.51
CA MET A 54 9.79 -1.64 0.56
C MET A 54 11.22 -1.80 1.08
N ILE A 55 11.84 -0.74 1.60
CA ILE A 55 13.18 -0.80 2.19
C ILE A 55 13.20 -1.79 3.37
N MET A 56 12.18 -1.75 4.22
CA MET A 56 12.07 -2.66 5.37
C MET A 56 11.96 -4.11 4.92
N ASP A 57 11.21 -4.39 3.86
CA ASP A 57 11.10 -5.73 3.28
C ASP A 57 12.42 -6.21 2.68
N ILE A 58 13.17 -5.34 2.00
CA ILE A 58 14.52 -5.66 1.49
C ILE A 58 15.46 -6.04 2.64
N TYR A 59 15.46 -5.26 3.74
CA TYR A 59 16.28 -5.58 4.91
C TYR A 59 15.87 -6.91 5.56
N ARG A 60 14.57 -7.17 5.71
CA ARG A 60 14.09 -8.43 6.29
C ARG A 60 14.51 -9.63 5.46
N TYR A 61 14.45 -9.50 4.13
CA TYR A 61 14.86 -10.52 3.18
C TYR A 61 16.37 -10.78 3.23
N ARG A 62 17.19 -9.73 3.18
CA ARG A 62 18.67 -9.84 3.19
C ARG A 62 19.22 -10.44 4.48
N ASN A 63 18.58 -10.18 5.62
CA ASN A 63 19.04 -10.69 6.91
C ASN A 63 18.50 -12.10 7.23
N GLY A 64 17.79 -12.76 6.30
CA GLY A 64 17.18 -14.07 6.53
C GLY A 64 16.06 -14.08 7.58
N THR A 65 15.63 -12.90 8.06
CA THR A 65 14.64 -12.75 9.15
C THR A 65 13.18 -12.88 8.68
N LYS A 66 12.95 -13.24 7.42
CA LYS A 66 11.60 -13.42 6.89
C LYS A 66 11.27 -14.92 6.93
N GLU A 67 10.62 -15.33 8.01
CA GLU A 67 10.09 -16.69 8.14
C GLU A 67 8.87 -16.85 7.22
N LEU A 68 8.82 -17.98 6.51
CA LEU A 68 7.66 -18.36 5.71
C LEU A 68 6.66 -19.07 6.62
N GLU A 69 5.51 -18.45 6.85
CA GLU A 69 4.38 -19.11 7.49
C GLU A 69 3.62 -19.94 6.44
N LEU A 70 3.99 -21.22 6.34
CA LEU A 70 3.28 -22.15 5.48
C LEU A 70 1.91 -22.46 6.09
N ARG A 71 0.87 -22.23 5.31
CA ARG A 71 -0.52 -22.52 5.69
C ARG A 71 -1.29 -23.04 4.49
N GLN A 72 -2.36 -23.78 4.75
CA GLN A 72 -3.29 -24.16 3.69
C GLN A 72 -3.98 -22.90 3.16
N VAL A 73 -3.91 -22.69 1.84
CA VAL A 73 -4.51 -21.54 1.15
C VAL A 73 -5.40 -22.06 0.04
N ASN A 74 -6.63 -21.58 -0.03
CA ASN A 74 -7.48 -21.76 -1.20
C ASN A 74 -6.92 -20.91 -2.35
N LEU A 75 -6.39 -21.58 -3.39
CA LEU A 75 -5.77 -20.92 -4.54
C LEU A 75 -6.77 -20.07 -5.33
N ASP A 76 -8.01 -20.52 -5.47
CA ASP A 76 -9.06 -19.78 -6.18
C ASP A 76 -9.34 -18.44 -5.48
N ASP A 77 -9.53 -18.47 -4.15
CA ASP A 77 -9.76 -17.27 -3.35
C ASP A 77 -8.53 -16.34 -3.33
N PHE A 78 -7.33 -16.91 -3.38
CA PHE A 78 -6.09 -16.14 -3.40
C PHE A 78 -5.92 -15.41 -4.73
N VAL A 79 -6.12 -16.12 -5.86
CA VAL A 79 -6.01 -15.54 -7.19
C VAL A 79 -7.10 -14.49 -7.42
N MET A 80 -8.34 -14.74 -7.01
CA MET A 80 -9.42 -13.75 -7.13
C MET A 80 -9.12 -12.46 -6.34
N ARG A 81 -8.55 -12.57 -5.14
CA ARG A 81 -8.10 -11.41 -4.35
C ARG A 81 -6.92 -10.67 -4.97
N LEU A 82 -6.10 -11.36 -5.76
CA LEU A 82 -5.00 -10.77 -6.51
C LEU A 82 -5.55 -9.98 -7.70
N LEU A 83 -6.45 -10.57 -8.47
CA LEU A 83 -7.12 -9.94 -9.61
C LEU A 83 -7.87 -8.67 -9.20
N SER A 84 -8.54 -8.66 -8.05
CA SER A 84 -9.26 -7.47 -7.56
C SER A 84 -8.35 -6.30 -7.18
N LYS A 85 -7.04 -6.53 -7.00
CA LYS A 85 -6.05 -5.49 -6.67
C LYS A 85 -5.38 -4.89 -7.90
N PHE A 86 -5.54 -5.49 -9.08
CA PHE A 86 -5.06 -4.88 -10.30
C PHE A 86 -6.01 -3.75 -10.70
N PRO A 87 -5.55 -2.49 -10.77
CA PRO A 87 -6.38 -1.41 -11.28
C PRO A 87 -6.76 -1.74 -12.72
N VAL A 88 -7.99 -1.39 -13.11
CA VAL A 88 -8.46 -1.47 -14.49
C VAL A 88 -7.50 -0.63 -15.33
N SER A 89 -6.55 -1.28 -15.99
CA SER A 89 -5.59 -0.60 -16.85
C SER A 89 -6.34 0.08 -17.99
N ARG A 90 -5.89 1.25 -18.43
CA ARG A 90 -6.38 1.89 -19.67
C ARG A 90 -6.10 1.04 -20.91
N VAL A 91 -5.30 -0.01 -20.77
CA VAL A 91 -5.07 -1.05 -21.77
C VAL A 91 -6.04 -2.21 -21.50
N PRO A 92 -6.81 -2.70 -22.48
CA PRO A 92 -7.63 -3.89 -22.32
C PRO A 92 -6.71 -5.10 -22.16
N ILE A 93 -6.48 -5.50 -20.91
CA ILE A 93 -5.68 -6.67 -20.56
C ILE A 93 -6.66 -7.80 -20.22
N SER A 94 -6.66 -8.88 -20.99
CA SER A 94 -7.37 -10.11 -20.63
C SER A 94 -6.53 -10.91 -19.63
N LEU A 95 -6.97 -10.97 -18.38
CA LEU A 95 -6.38 -11.83 -17.35
C LEU A 95 -7.04 -13.19 -17.44
N GLN A 96 -6.31 -14.20 -17.91
CA GLN A 96 -6.74 -15.60 -17.88
C GLN A 96 -6.11 -16.29 -16.67
N VAL A 97 -6.95 -16.98 -15.89
CA VAL A 97 -6.50 -17.84 -14.79
C VAL A 97 -6.77 -19.27 -15.20
N GLU A 98 -5.71 -20.03 -15.41
CA GLU A 98 -5.79 -21.46 -15.66
C GLU A 98 -5.21 -22.17 -14.43
N CYS A 99 -6.10 -22.63 -13.54
CA CYS A 99 -5.69 -23.43 -12.38
C CYS A 99 -5.89 -24.91 -12.73
N PRO A 100 -4.82 -25.71 -12.91
CA PRO A 100 -4.97 -27.15 -13.09
C PRO A 100 -5.63 -27.74 -11.86
N LYS A 101 -6.67 -28.57 -12.06
CA LYS A 101 -7.49 -29.13 -10.96
C LYS A 101 -6.74 -30.16 -10.09
N THR A 102 -5.48 -30.47 -10.41
CA THR A 102 -4.68 -31.49 -9.72
C THR A 102 -3.21 -31.10 -9.73
N ILE A 103 -2.66 -30.73 -8.57
CA ILE A 103 -1.22 -30.70 -8.33
C ILE A 103 -0.99 -31.82 -7.30
N PHE A 104 -0.36 -32.92 -7.74
CA PHE A 104 0.07 -34.03 -6.89
C PHE A 104 1.23 -33.61 -6.00
#